data_AF-A0A536ZJ15-F1
#
_entry.id   AF-A0A536ZJ15-F1
#
_cell.length_a   1.000
_cell.length_b   1.000
_cell.length_c   1.000
_cell.angle_alpha   90.00
_cell.angle_beta   90.00
_cell.angle_gamma   90.00
#
_symmetry.space_group_name_H-M   'P 1'
#
loop_
_entity.id
_entity.type
_entity.pdbx_description
1 polymer ?
#
loop_
_entity_poly.entity_id
_entity_poly.type
_entity_poly.pdbx_seq_one_letter_code
_entity_poly.pdbx_strand_id
1 'polypeptide(L)' 'MVKHLTHLVNCKEASRLVSHAQDNRLSVWDTVRLRLHLYACAACRRLEQQMGYLRRATARRR' A
#
# COMPACT_ATOMS: atom_id res chain seq x y z
N MET A 1 9.31 -15.26 11.75
CA MET A 1 9.85 -15.82 10.51
C MET A 1 9.14 -15.21 9.28
N VAL A 2 9.11 -13.88 9.16
CA VAL A 2 8.53 -13.17 7.99
C VAL A 2 9.42 -11.99 7.53
N LYS A 3 10.47 -11.67 8.30
CA LYS A 3 11.36 -10.51 8.08
C LYS A 3 12.16 -10.59 6.77
N HIS A 4 12.35 -11.78 6.20
CA HIS A 4 13.10 -11.96 4.95
C HIS A 4 12.23 -11.92 3.68
N LEU A 5 10.92 -12.19 3.75
CA LEU A 5 10.03 -12.00 2.58
C LEU A 5 9.73 -10.51 2.31
N THR A 6 9.95 -9.65 3.31
CA THR A 6 9.85 -8.18 3.17
C THR A 6 10.86 -7.59 2.18
N HIS A 7 11.84 -8.37 1.71
CA HIS A 7 12.79 -7.93 0.68
C HIS A 7 12.21 -7.88 -0.74
N LEU A 8 11.02 -8.47 -0.98
CA LEU A 8 10.34 -8.37 -2.28
C LEU A 8 9.90 -6.94 -2.62
N VAL A 9 9.64 -6.10 -1.61
CA VAL A 9 9.33 -4.67 -1.75
C VAL A 9 9.69 -3.95 -0.44
N ASN A 10 10.59 -2.97 -0.53
CA ASN A 10 10.99 -2.15 0.61
C ASN A 10 9.90 -1.09 0.95
N CYS A 11 9.99 -0.44 2.11
CA CYS A 11 9.00 0.56 2.55
C CYS A 11 8.81 1.71 1.55
N LYS A 12 9.86 2.10 0.80
CA LYS A 12 9.79 3.16 -0.23
C LYS A 12 8.98 2.69 -1.44
N GLU A 13 9.19 1.45 -1.86
CA GLU A 13 8.46 0.83 -2.96
C GLU A 13 7.02 0.52 -2.58
N ALA A 14 6.77 0.03 -1.36
CA ALA A 14 5.43 -0.12 -0.81
C ALA A 14 4.67 1.22 -0.80
N SER A 15 5.31 2.31 -0.36
CA SER A 15 4.73 3.66 -0.39
C SER A 15 4.41 4.11 -1.83
N ARG A 16 5.28 3.80 -2.80
CA ARG A 16 5.02 4.06 -4.22
C ARG A 16 3.84 3.26 -4.74
N LEU A 17 3.74 1.96 -4.43
CA LEU A 17 2.61 1.13 -4.84
C LEU A 17 1.30 1.60 -4.20
N VAL A 18 1.33 2.03 -2.93
CA VAL A 18 0.16 2.63 -2.25
C VAL A 18 -0.28 3.91 -2.98
N SER A 19 0.64 4.79 -3.33
CA SER A 19 0.32 6.00 -4.11
C SER A 19 -0.22 5.65 -5.49
N HIS A 20 0.45 4.74 -6.20
CA HIS A 20 0.04 4.28 -7.52
C HIS A 20 -1.35 3.64 -7.49
N ALA A 21 -1.73 2.94 -6.41
CA ALA A 21 -3.08 2.39 -6.22
C ALA A 21 -4.17 3.47 -6.06
N GLN A 22 -3.81 4.70 -5.67
CA GLN A 22 -4.76 5.81 -5.60
C GLN A 22 -5.06 6.36 -6.99
N ASP A 23 -4.04 6.47 -7.84
CA ASP A 23 -4.16 7.05 -9.17
C ASP A 23 -4.60 6.02 -10.22
N ASN A 24 -4.08 4.79 -10.13
CA ASN A 24 -4.24 3.72 -11.10
C ASN A 24 -4.53 2.37 -10.43
N ARG A 25 -5.02 1.39 -11.20
CA ARG A 25 -5.19 0.03 -10.70
C ARG A 25 -3.82 -0.66 -10.69
N LEU A 26 -3.44 -1.23 -9.55
CA LEU A 26 -2.23 -2.05 -9.46
C LEU A 26 -2.39 -3.35 -10.24
N SER A 27 -1.27 -3.87 -10.74
CA SER A 27 -1.22 -5.26 -11.23
C SER A 27 -1.56 -6.22 -10.08
N VAL A 28 -2.12 -7.38 -10.42
CA VAL A 28 -2.47 -8.42 -9.44
C VAL A 28 -1.24 -8.84 -8.63
N TRP A 29 -0.08 -8.96 -9.29
CA TRP A 29 1.19 -9.29 -8.65
C TRP A 29 1.67 -8.21 -7.66
N ASP A 30 1.58 -6.94 -8.03
CA ASP A 30 1.99 -5.82 -7.15
C ASP A 30 1.04 -5.68 -5.96
N THR A 31 -0.25 -5.97 -6.16
CA THR A 31 -1.24 -5.98 -5.08
C THR A 31 -0.91 -7.06 -4.04
N VAL A 32 -0.55 -8.27 -4.48
CA VAL A 32 -0.18 -9.36 -3.57
C VAL A 32 1.10 -9.02 -2.81
N ARG A 33 2.14 -8.53 -3.50
CA ARG A 33 3.40 -8.10 -2.88
C ARG A 33 3.19 -6.99 -1.85
N LEU A 34 2.40 -5.98 -2.21
CA LEU A 34 2.06 -4.88 -1.30
C LEU A 34 1.33 -5.41 -0.07
N ARG A 35 0.29 -6.24 -0.24
CA ARG A 35 -0.46 -6.81 0.90
C ARG A 35 0.44 -7.58 1.86
N LEU A 36 1.33 -8.43 1.34
CA LEU A 36 2.31 -9.16 2.16
C LEU A 36 3.18 -8.20 2.98
N HIS A 37 3.66 -7.11 2.38
CA HIS A 37 4.43 -6.09 3.09
C HIS A 37 3.60 -5.38 4.16
N LEU A 38 2.34 -5.02 3.88
CA LEU A 38 1.45 -4.37 4.85
C LEU A 38 1.12 -5.26 6.06
N TYR A 39 1.12 -6.58 5.90
CA TYR A 39 1.01 -7.52 7.03
C TYR A 39 2.25 -7.51 7.93
N ALA A 40 3.44 -7.32 7.36
CA ALA A 40 4.70 -7.30 8.10
C ALA A 40 5.07 -5.91 8.65
N CYS A 41 4.60 -4.83 8.00
CA CYS A 41 4.97 -3.45 8.30
C CYS A 41 3.74 -2.62 8.70
N ALA A 42 3.57 -2.40 10.01
CA ALA A 42 2.48 -1.60 10.54
C ALA A 42 2.52 -0.13 10.08
N ALA A 43 3.72 0.43 9.83
CA ALA A 43 3.88 1.79 9.35
C ALA A 43 3.27 1.98 7.95
N CYS A 44 3.63 1.12 7.00
CA CYS A 44 3.06 1.15 5.65
C CYS A 44 1.55 0.83 5.66
N ARG A 45 1.10 -0.06 6.56
CA ARG A 45 -0.34 -0.32 6.75
C ARG A 45 -1.12 0.92 7.17
N ARG A 46 -0.57 1.71 8.10
CA ARG A 46 -1.21 2.96 8.54
C ARG A 46 -1.24 4.00 7.41
N LEU A 47 -0.17 4.09 6.61
CA LEU A 47 -0.13 4.96 5.43
C LEU A 47 -1.23 4.62 4.41
N GLU A 48 -1.39 3.34 4.08
CA GLU A 48 -2.42 2.87 3.14
C GLU A 48 -3.84 3.22 3.63
N GLN A 49 -4.10 3.01 4.92
CA GLN A 49 -5.37 3.41 5.54
C GLN A 49 -5.60 4.93 5.52
N GLN A 50 -4.57 5.73 5.79
CA GLN A 50 -4.64 7.20 5.74
C GLN A 50 -4.95 7.68 4.32
N MET A 51 -4.25 7.16 3.31
CA MET A 51 -4.50 7.52 1.92
C MET A 51 -5.91 7.10 1.46
N GLY A 52 -6.37 5.92 1.85
CA GLY A 52 -7.73 5.45 1.58
C GLY A 52 -8.80 6.28 2.31
N TYR A 53 -8.49 6.84 3.48
CA TYR A 53 -9.37 7.79 4.16
C TYR A 53 -9.45 9.11 3.40
N LEU A 54 -8.31 9.69 3.02
CA LEU A 54 -8.25 10.93 2.25
C LEU A 54 -8.99 10.81 0.92
N ARG A 55 -8.78 9.71 0.16
CA ARG A 55 -9.48 9.49 -1.10
C ARG A 55 -10.99 9.37 -0.94
N ARG A 56 -11.48 8.73 0.13
CA ARG A 56 -12.91 8.66 0.42
C ARG A 56 -13.48 10.03 0.78
N ALA A 57 -12.73 10.83 1.55
CA ALA A 57 -13.13 12.18 1.92
C ALA A 57 -13.19 13.12 0.70
N THR A 58 -12.25 13.02 -0.23
CA THR A 58 -12.26 13.82 -1.48
C THR A 58 -13.31 13.33 -2.47
N ALA A 59 -13.52 12.00 -2.58
CA ALA A 59 -14.54 11.43 -3.45
C ALA A 59 -15.97 11.78 -3.02
N ARG A 60 -16.22 12.00 -1.70
CA ARG A 60 -17.53 12.39 -1.17
C ARG A 60 -17.93 13.84 -1.51
N ARG A 61 -16.99 14.68 -1.99
CA ARG A 61 -17.23 16.09 -2.37
C ARG A 61 -17.59 16.28 -3.85
N ARG A 62 -17.89 15.19 -4.57
CA ARG A 62 -18.35 15.22 -5.97
C ARG A 62 -19.84 14.97 -6.08
#